data_AF-A0A7X8GH97-F1
#
_entry.id   AF-A0A7X8GH97-F1
#
_cell.length_a   1.000
_cell.length_b   1.000
_cell.length_c   1.000
_cell.angle_alpha   90.00
_cell.angle_beta   90.00
_cell.angle_gamma   90.00
#
_symmetry.space_group_name_H-M   'P 1'
#
loop_
_entity.id
_entity.type
_entity.pdbx_description
1 polymer ?
#
loop_
_entity_poly.entity_id
_entity_poly.type
_entity_poly.pdbx_seq_one_letter_code
_entity_poly.pdbx_strand_id
1 'polypeptide(L)'
;MDLEDLYELIPQMQCRGGCRLCCVEFGVPSMTPLEAERLDRFLQSHGMEKRYAAGTTCPYVGENGCTIYPVRPLICRLYGNSPNYLCKVGARPVRLLTEDEEAEIFHYYYSEFAGGRR
;
A
#
# COMPACT_ATOMS: atom_id res chain seq x y z
N MET A 1 -3.99 -9.28 -16.70
CA MET A 1 -4.16 -8.97 -15.29
C MET A 1 -4.03 -7.46 -15.19
N ASP A 2 -4.96 -6.79 -14.51
CA ASP A 2 -4.83 -5.37 -14.21
C ASP A 2 -4.24 -5.16 -12.81
N LEU A 3 -4.21 -3.92 -12.33
CA LEU A 3 -3.66 -3.60 -11.02
C LEU A 3 -4.55 -4.14 -9.87
N GLU A 4 -5.85 -4.35 -10.12
CA GLU A 4 -6.81 -4.79 -9.12
C GLU A 4 -6.63 -6.28 -8.91
N ASP A 5 -6.57 -7.02 -10.02
CA ASP A 5 -6.28 -8.44 -10.02
C ASP A 5 -4.96 -8.73 -9.26
N LEU A 6 -3.91 -7.90 -9.45
CA LEU A 6 -2.64 -8.03 -8.73
C LEU A 6 -2.82 -7.83 -7.22
N TYR A 7 -3.62 -6.83 -6.82
CA TYR A 7 -3.89 -6.57 -5.41
C TYR A 7 -4.69 -7.68 -4.74
N GLU A 8 -5.54 -8.38 -5.49
CA GLU A 8 -6.31 -9.52 -4.99
C GLU A 8 -5.44 -10.75 -4.68
N LEU A 9 -4.24 -10.85 -5.27
CA LEU A 9 -3.26 -11.87 -4.89
C LEU A 9 -2.70 -11.66 -3.48
N ILE A 10 -2.77 -10.43 -2.95
CA ILE A 10 -2.22 -10.09 -1.63
C ILE A 10 -3.28 -10.39 -0.56
N PRO A 11 -2.96 -11.21 0.45
CA PRO A 11 -3.89 -11.49 1.54
C PRO A 11 -4.38 -10.23 2.26
N GLN A 12 -5.59 -10.27 2.81
CA GLN A 12 -6.07 -9.16 3.62
C GLN A 12 -5.39 -9.16 5.00
N MET A 13 -4.83 -8.01 5.36
CA MET A 13 -4.26 -7.81 6.69
C MET A 13 -5.32 -7.71 7.77
N GLN A 14 -5.09 -8.41 8.88
CA GLN A 14 -5.87 -8.26 10.11
C GLN A 14 -5.29 -7.13 10.97
N CYS A 15 -5.33 -5.89 10.46
CA CYS A 15 -4.83 -4.73 11.20
C CYS A 15 -5.63 -4.51 12.49
N ARG A 16 -4.95 -4.16 13.59
CA ARG A 16 -5.62 -3.69 14.82
C ARG A 16 -6.33 -2.37 14.52
N GLY A 17 -7.55 -2.19 15.05
CA GLY A 17 -8.29 -0.93 14.93
C GLY A 17 -7.47 0.25 15.44
N GLY A 18 -7.48 1.38 14.71
CA GLY A 18 -6.71 2.57 15.07
C GLY A 18 -5.20 2.47 14.83
N CYS A 19 -4.67 1.37 14.28
CA CYS A 19 -3.23 1.23 14.05
C CYS A 19 -2.72 2.20 12.96
N ARG A 20 -1.59 2.86 13.25
CA ARG A 20 -0.96 3.87 12.39
C ARG A 20 0.51 3.59 12.08
N LEU A 21 1.05 2.50 12.61
CA LEU A 21 2.50 2.26 12.66
C LEU A 21 3.14 2.14 11.28
N CYS A 22 2.51 1.45 10.32
CA CYS A 22 3.02 1.39 8.95
C CYS A 22 3.11 2.78 8.31
N CYS A 23 2.16 3.66 8.61
CA CYS A 23 2.10 5.00 8.04
C CYS A 23 3.08 5.99 8.70
N VAL A 24 3.47 5.78 9.95
CA VAL A 24 4.35 6.72 10.69
C VAL A 24 5.81 6.27 10.75
N GLU A 25 6.08 4.96 10.69
CA GLU A 25 7.44 4.43 10.92
C GLU A 25 8.15 3.92 9.67
N PHE A 26 7.42 3.54 8.60
CA PHE A 26 8.01 2.88 7.44
C PHE A 26 8.25 3.81 6.25
N GLY A 27 8.06 5.11 6.44
CA GLY A 27 8.25 6.09 5.38
C GLY A 27 7.00 6.32 4.54
N VAL A 28 7.16 7.23 3.58
CA VAL A 28 6.13 7.52 2.58
C VAL A 28 6.28 6.48 1.46
N PRO A 29 5.23 5.70 1.17
CA PRO A 29 5.32 4.67 0.13
C PRO A 29 5.58 5.31 -1.24
N SER A 30 6.43 4.68 -2.05
CA SER A 30 6.49 4.99 -3.47
C SER A 30 5.18 4.57 -4.15
N MET A 31 4.84 5.27 -5.22
CA MET A 31 3.63 5.04 -6.01
C MET A 31 3.97 5.10 -7.49
N THR A 32 3.34 4.25 -8.29
CA THR A 32 3.36 4.41 -9.75
C THR A 32 2.49 5.60 -10.19
N PRO A 33 2.65 6.11 -11.42
CA PRO A 33 1.73 7.11 -11.97
C PRO A 33 0.27 6.65 -11.95
N LEU A 34 0.02 5.37 -12.24
CA LEU A 34 -1.31 4.79 -12.18
C LEU A 34 -1.88 4.82 -10.76
N GLU A 35 -1.11 4.42 -9.75
CA GLU A 35 -1.54 4.51 -8.34
C GLU A 35 -1.77 5.95 -7.88
N ALA A 36 -0.93 6.89 -8.33
CA ALA A 36 -1.09 8.31 -8.04
C ALA A 36 -2.40 8.85 -8.63
N GLU A 37 -2.74 8.46 -9.86
CA GLU A 37 -4.02 8.84 -10.48
C GLU A 37 -5.22 8.25 -9.73
N ARG A 38 -5.12 7.00 -9.26
CA ARG A 38 -6.16 6.36 -8.45
C ARG A 38 -6.36 7.06 -7.12
N LEU A 39 -5.27 7.47 -6.48
CA LEU A 39 -5.30 8.31 -5.29
C LEU A 39 -5.98 9.65 -5.59
N ASP A 40 -5.59 10.34 -6.66
CA ASP A 40 -6.15 11.64 -7.02
C ASP A 40 -7.67 11.56 -7.26
N ARG A 41 -8.15 10.52 -7.97
CA ARG A 41 -9.60 10.27 -8.15
C ARG A 41 -10.32 9.99 -6.83
N PHE A 42 -9.69 9.21 -5.93
CA PHE A 42 -10.25 8.95 -4.62
C PHE A 42 -10.38 10.23 -3.79
N LEU A 43 -9.32 11.05 -3.76
CA LEU A 43 -9.33 12.32 -3.04
C LEU A 43 -10.42 13.26 -3.57
N GLN A 44 -10.53 13.39 -4.90
CA GLN A 44 -11.55 14.22 -5.53
C GLN A 44 -12.96 13.76 -5.18
N SER A 45 -13.25 12.47 -5.30
CA SER A 45 -14.58 11.90 -5.00
C SER A 45 -14.98 12.01 -3.53
N HIS A 46 -14.00 12.17 -2.63
CA HIS A 46 -14.23 12.30 -1.18
C HIS A 46 -14.04 13.75 -0.68
N GLY A 47 -13.86 14.73 -1.57
CA GLY A 47 -13.65 16.13 -1.21
C GLY A 47 -12.39 16.37 -0.38
N MET A 48 -11.36 15.53 -0.57
CA MET A 48 -10.08 15.62 0.14
C MET A 48 -9.05 16.34 -0.71
N GLU A 49 -8.19 17.13 -0.08
CA GLU A 49 -7.05 17.76 -0.75
C GLU A 49 -5.85 16.82 -0.84
N LYS A 50 -5.06 17.00 -1.90
CA LYS A 50 -3.77 16.33 -2.06
C LYS A 50 -2.78 16.89 -1.06
N ARG A 51 -2.12 16.00 -0.33
CA ARG A 51 -1.14 16.34 0.71
C ARG A 51 0.20 15.73 0.40
N TYR A 52 1.25 16.40 0.86
CA TYR A 52 2.63 15.95 0.72
C TYR A 52 3.22 15.71 2.11
N ALA A 53 4.06 14.70 2.22
CA ALA A 53 4.70 14.37 3.47
C ALA A 53 5.69 15.46 3.89
N ALA A 54 5.65 15.82 5.17
CA ALA A 54 6.73 16.55 5.82
C ALA A 54 7.56 15.52 6.61
N GLY A 55 8.67 15.06 6.03
CA GLY A 55 9.50 13.99 6.59
C GLY A 55 9.04 12.60 6.16
N THR A 56 9.10 11.62 7.07
CA THR A 56 8.86 10.20 6.78
C THR A 56 7.45 9.73 7.09
N THR A 57 6.60 10.58 7.68
CA THR A 57 5.22 10.21 8.00
C THR A 57 4.32 10.38 6.77
N CYS A 58 3.54 9.34 6.45
CA CYS A 58 2.55 9.37 5.38
C CYS A 58 1.54 10.52 5.60
N PRO A 59 1.29 11.39 4.60
CA PRO A 59 0.44 12.57 4.78
C PRO A 59 -1.06 12.25 4.87
N TYR A 60 -1.43 11.00 4.62
CA TYR A 60 -2.80 10.47 4.70
C TYR A 60 -3.02 9.59 5.94
N VAL A 61 -2.14 9.67 6.94
CA VAL A 61 -2.41 9.09 8.25
C VAL A 61 -3.34 10.02 9.04
N GLY A 62 -4.52 9.53 9.40
CA GLY A 62 -5.45 10.18 10.32
C GLY A 62 -5.25 9.68 11.75
N GLU A 63 -6.07 10.20 12.68
CA GLU A 63 -6.03 9.79 14.10
C GLU A 63 -6.37 8.32 14.32
N ASN A 64 -7.21 7.74 13.45
CA ASN A 64 -7.73 6.38 13.57
C ASN A 64 -7.20 5.42 12.48
N GLY A 65 -6.08 5.77 11.82
CA GLY A 65 -5.48 4.93 10.78
C GLY A 65 -5.35 5.64 9.43
N CYS A 66 -5.19 4.87 8.37
CA CYS A 66 -5.02 5.41 7.01
C CYS A 66 -6.35 5.93 6.44
N THR A 67 -6.39 7.19 6.01
CA THR A 67 -7.61 7.80 5.44
C THR A 67 -7.83 7.45 3.96
N ILE A 68 -6.85 6.82 3.32
CA ILE A 68 -6.90 6.37 1.91
C ILE A 68 -6.84 4.85 1.80
N TYR A 69 -7.25 4.12 2.85
CA TYR A 69 -7.11 2.67 2.98
C TYR A 69 -7.56 1.86 1.73
N PRO A 70 -8.70 2.20 1.06
CA PRO A 70 -9.16 1.46 -0.12
C PRO A 70 -8.23 1.57 -1.33
N VAL A 71 -7.57 2.72 -1.51
CA VAL A 71 -6.69 3.04 -2.65
C VAL A 71 -5.22 3.04 -2.27
N ARG A 72 -4.85 2.27 -1.25
CA ARG A 72 -3.44 2.11 -0.85
C ARG A 72 -2.62 1.56 -2.02
N PRO A 73 -1.40 2.08 -2.23
CA PRO A 73 -0.48 1.55 -3.23
C PRO A 73 0.04 0.17 -2.83
N LEU A 74 0.70 -0.52 -3.76
CA LEU A 74 1.22 -1.88 -3.59
C LEU A 74 2.07 -2.01 -2.32
N ILE A 75 3.04 -1.09 -2.14
CA ILE A 75 3.94 -1.11 -0.98
C ILE A 75 3.16 -1.08 0.35
N CYS A 76 2.07 -0.32 0.41
CA CYS A 76 1.21 -0.29 1.59
C CYS A 76 0.43 -1.59 1.83
N ARG A 77 0.15 -2.36 0.78
CA ARG A 77 -0.54 -3.66 0.86
C ARG A 77 0.41 -4.78 1.29
N LEU A 78 1.70 -4.67 0.98
CA LEU A 78 2.72 -5.63 1.38
C LEU A 78 3.07 -5.56 2.88
N TYR A 79 2.95 -4.38 3.52
CA TYR A 79 3.18 -4.26 4.96
C TYR A 79 2.30 -5.20 5.78
N GLY A 80 2.96 -6.13 6.46
CA GLY A 80 2.39 -7.19 7.28
C GLY A 80 2.05 -8.47 6.52
N ASN A 81 1.92 -8.40 5.20
CA ASN A 81 1.62 -9.54 4.32
C ASN A 81 2.86 -10.24 3.79
N SER A 82 3.95 -9.50 3.65
CA SER A 82 5.21 -10.03 3.14
C SER A 82 6.14 -10.50 4.27
N PRO A 83 6.98 -11.52 4.02
CA PRO A 83 8.02 -11.96 4.95
C PRO A 83 9.09 -10.88 5.19
N ASN A 84 9.29 -9.96 4.23
CA ASN A 84 10.25 -8.87 4.30
C ASN A 84 9.69 -7.59 4.94
N TYR A 85 8.37 -7.49 5.09
CA TYR A 85 7.69 -6.30 5.61
C TYR A 85 6.76 -6.60 6.79
N LEU A 86 7.20 -7.43 7.74
CA LEU A 86 6.36 -7.89 8.85
C LEU A 86 5.80 -6.75 9.72
N CYS A 87 4.57 -6.94 10.22
CA CYS A 87 3.96 -6.01 11.16
C CYS A 87 4.72 -5.99 12.49
N LYS A 88 5.15 -4.80 12.94
CA LYS A 88 5.91 -4.60 14.20
C LYS A 88 5.14 -4.95 15.47
N VAL A 89 3.80 -4.88 15.43
CA VAL A 89 2.94 -5.26 16.57
C VAL A 89 2.42 -6.69 16.48
N GLY A 90 2.99 -7.49 15.58
CA GLY A 90 2.70 -8.92 15.47
C GLY A 90 1.36 -9.26 14.82
N ALA A 91 0.65 -8.30 14.22
CA ALA A 91 -0.52 -8.63 13.40
C ALA A 91 -0.09 -9.47 12.18
N ARG A 92 -0.96 -10.39 11.75
CA ARG A 92 -0.71 -11.29 10.62
C ARG A 92 -1.96 -11.41 9.75
N PRO A 93 -1.79 -11.61 8.43
CA PRO A 93 -2.89 -12.06 7.58
C PRO A 93 -3.26 -13.51 7.89
N VAL A 94 -4.34 -13.99 7.26
CA VAL A 94 -4.73 -15.42 7.30
C VAL A 94 -3.63 -16.35 6.77
N ARG A 95 -2.85 -15.85 5.81
CA ARG A 95 -1.71 -16.52 5.21
C ARG A 95 -0.67 -15.48 4.87
N LEU A 96 0.57 -15.67 5.29
CA LEU A 96 1.68 -14.82 4.88
C LEU A 96 2.08 -15.18 3.45
N LEU A 97 2.49 -14.18 2.66
CA LEU A 97 3.14 -14.45 1.38
C LEU A 97 4.45 -15.21 1.60
N THR A 98 4.80 -16.04 0.64
CA THR A 98 6.15 -16.58 0.48
C THR A 98 7.07 -15.53 -0.16
N GLU A 99 8.38 -15.74 -0.08
CA GLU A 99 9.36 -14.89 -0.77
C GLU A 99 9.20 -14.95 -2.29
N ASP A 100 8.87 -16.12 -2.85
CA ASP A 100 8.62 -16.30 -4.29
C ASP A 100 7.37 -15.53 -4.73
N GLU A 101 6.26 -15.63 -4.00
CA GLU A 101 5.04 -14.86 -4.29
C GLU A 101 5.31 -13.34 -4.24
N GLU A 102 6.08 -12.87 -3.25
CA GLU A 102 6.48 -11.46 -3.20
C GLU A 102 7.31 -11.06 -4.43
N ALA A 103 8.29 -11.87 -4.79
CA ALA A 103 9.17 -11.59 -5.94
C ALA A 103 8.37 -11.54 -7.25
N GLU A 104 7.42 -12.46 -7.45
CA GLU A 104 6.51 -12.47 -8.60
C GLU A 104 5.62 -11.22 -8.64
N ILE A 105 5.03 -10.84 -7.51
CA ILE A 105 4.21 -9.62 -7.39
C ILE A 105 5.02 -8.39 -7.77
N PHE A 106 6.24 -8.26 -7.25
CA PHE A 106 7.11 -7.13 -7.61
C PHE A 106 7.51 -7.17 -9.08
N HIS A 107 7.90 -8.34 -9.60
CA HIS A 107 8.26 -8.48 -11.01
C HIS A 107 7.13 -8.02 -11.93
N TYR A 108 5.91 -8.49 -11.67
CA TYR A 108 4.73 -8.10 -12.43
C TYR A 108 4.43 -6.61 -12.28
N TYR A 109 4.46 -6.10 -11.05
CA TYR A 109 4.20 -4.69 -10.77
C TYR A 109 5.16 -3.75 -11.52
N TYR A 110 6.45 -4.07 -11.49
CA TYR A 110 7.46 -3.25 -12.14
C TYR A 110 7.46 -3.38 -13.66
N SER A 111 7.19 -4.56 -14.21
CA SER A 111 7.13 -4.76 -15.66
C SER A 111 5.93 -4.08 -16.31
N GLU A 112 4.76 -4.10 -15.66
CA GLU A 112 3.50 -3.66 -16.28
C GLU A 112 3.07 -2.23 -15.92
N PHE A 113 3.45 -1.74 -14.72
CA PHE A 113 2.93 -0.47 -14.18
C PHE A 113 3.99 0.57 -13.86
N ALA A 114 5.21 0.17 -13.51
CA ALA A 114 6.29 1.10 -13.14
C ALA A 114 7.33 1.30 -14.24
N GLY A 115 7.57 0.29 -15.08
CA GLY A 115 8.30 0.42 -16.32
C GLY A 115 7.43 1.17 -17.30
N GLY A 116 7.81 2.39 -17.66
CA GLY A 116 7.08 3.15 -18.68
C GLY A 116 6.86 2.28 -19.91
N ARG A 117 5.59 2.03 -20.25
CA ARG A 117 5.24 1.49 -21.57
C ARG A 117 5.85 2.45 -22.59
N ARG A 118 6.87 1.97 -23.29
CA ARG A 118 7.19 2.49 -24.62
C ARG A 118 6.10 2.07 -25.58
#